data_AF-A0A524DP05-F1
#
_entry.id   AF-A0A524DP05-F1
#
_cell.length_a   1.000
_cell.length_b   1.000
_cell.length_c   1.000
_cell.angle_alpha   90.00
_cell.angle_beta   90.00
_cell.angle_gamma   90.00
#
_symmetry.space_group_name_H-M   'P 1'
#
loop_
_entity.id
_entity.type
_entity.pdbx_description
1 polymer ?
#
loop_
_entity_poly.entity_id
_entity_poly.type
_entity_poly.pdbx_seq_one_letter_code
_entity_poly.pdbx_strand_id
1 'polypeptide(L)' 'IKANVDQIDKDLEKMLMVVTNLSSVIGYDKASEIAQKAYREGKSIKEVIKELNLEIKGNIDELLDPRKMV' A
#
# COMPACT_ATOMS: atom_id res chain seq x y z
N ILE A 1 -21.23 7.14 -13.97
CA ILE A 1 -19.78 7.16 -13.65
C ILE A 1 -19.31 5.72 -13.78
N LYS A 2 -18.51 5.39 -14.81
CA LYS A 2 -18.13 4.00 -15.14
C LYS A 2 -16.82 3.71 -14.40
N ALA A 3 -16.84 2.77 -13.45
CA ALA A 3 -15.65 2.37 -12.72
C ALA A 3 -14.60 1.86 -13.72
N ASN A 4 -13.41 2.46 -13.70
CA ASN A 4 -12.35 2.13 -14.63
C ASN A 4 -11.64 0.89 -14.10
N VAL A 5 -12.17 -0.29 -14.45
CA VAL A 5 -11.74 -1.60 -13.93
C VAL A 5 -10.24 -1.84 -14.16
N ASP A 6 -9.70 -1.32 -15.27
CA ASP A 6 -8.27 -1.35 -15.59
C ASP A 6 -7.40 -0.54 -14.61
N GLN A 7 -7.99 0.51 -14.04
CA GLN A 7 -7.35 1.32 -13.01
C GLN A 7 -7.36 0.56 -11.67
N ILE A 8 -8.48 -0.09 -11.35
CA ILE A 8 -8.66 -0.86 -10.12
C ILE A 8 -7.67 -2.04 -10.06
N ASP A 9 -7.50 -2.78 -11.16
CA ASP A 9 -6.54 -3.89 -11.22
C ASP A 9 -5.09 -3.40 -11.02
N LYS A 10 -4.71 -2.28 -11.67
CA LYS A 10 -3.39 -1.67 -11.49
C LYS A 10 -3.16 -1.15 -10.08
N ASP A 11 -4.18 -0.60 -9.45
CA ASP A 11 -4.13 -0.17 -8.06
C ASP A 11 -4.03 -1.37 -7.11
N LEU A 12 -4.70 -2.49 -7.42
CA LEU A 12 -4.63 -3.72 -6.65
C LEU A 12 -3.26 -4.42 -6.75
N GLU A 13 -2.69 -4.50 -7.95
CA GLU A 13 -1.34 -5.05 -8.18
C GLU A 13 -0.29 -4.20 -7.45
N LYS A 14 -0.42 -2.86 -7.53
CA LYS A 14 0.43 -1.96 -6.74
C LYS A 14 0.27 -2.20 -5.25
N MET A 15 -0.95 -2.39 -4.75
CA MET A 15 -1.19 -2.68 -3.32
C MET A 15 -0.48 -3.96 -2.88
N LEU A 16 -0.54 -5.05 -3.65
CA LEU A 16 0.09 -6.32 -3.29
C LEU A 16 1.63 -6.21 -3.23
N MET A 17 2.21 -5.50 -4.21
CA MET A 17 3.66 -5.29 -4.29
C MET A 17 4.17 -4.44 -3.13
N VAL A 18 3.41 -3.40 -2.79
CA VAL A 18 3.64 -2.49 -1.67
C VAL A 18 3.61 -3.22 -0.33
N VAL A 19 2.63 -4.10 -0.12
CA VAL A 19 2.49 -4.89 1.12
C VAL A 19 3.70 -5.79 1.35
N THR A 20 4.27 -6.33 0.29
CA THR A 20 5.45 -7.21 0.38
C THR A 20 6.66 -6.45 0.94
N ASN A 21 6.95 -5.25 0.44
CA ASN A 21 8.03 -4.42 0.99
C ASN A 21 7.72 -3.88 2.38
N LEU A 22 6.48 -3.42 2.61
CA LEU A 22 6.03 -2.96 3.93
C LEU A 22 6.19 -4.07 4.98
N SER A 23 5.89 -5.31 4.64
CA SER A 23 5.99 -6.44 5.58
C SER A 23 7.40 -6.61 6.15
N SER A 24 8.44 -6.22 5.41
CA SER A 24 9.84 -6.25 5.86
C SER A 24 10.20 -5.09 6.80
N VAL A 25 9.45 -3.98 6.78
CA VAL A 25 9.74 -2.78 7.57
C VAL A 25 8.84 -2.67 8.80
N ILE A 26 7.55 -2.97 8.65
CA ILE A 26 6.53 -2.82 9.70
C ILE A 26 5.96 -4.15 10.19
N GLY A 27 6.37 -5.28 9.60
CA GLY A 27 5.85 -6.61 9.90
C GLY A 27 4.65 -7.00 9.04
N TYR A 28 4.50 -8.31 8.78
CA TYR A 28 3.43 -8.87 7.95
C TYR A 28 2.03 -8.53 8.47
N ASP A 29 1.78 -8.63 9.77
CA ASP A 29 0.48 -8.32 10.38
C ASP A 29 0.03 -6.88 10.10
N LYS A 30 0.92 -5.91 10.33
CA LYS A 30 0.61 -4.49 10.07
C LYS A 30 0.44 -4.21 8.58
N ALA A 31 1.28 -4.80 7.74
CA ALA A 31 1.16 -4.63 6.29
C ALA A 31 -0.18 -5.17 5.75
N SER A 32 -0.63 -6.33 6.26
CA SER A 32 -1.92 -6.94 5.94
C SER A 32 -3.10 -6.07 6.41
N GLU A 33 -3.02 -5.51 7.63
CA GLU A 33 -4.05 -4.62 8.17
C GLU A 33 -4.22 -3.36 7.32
N ILE A 34 -3.12 -2.74 6.92
CA ILE A 34 -3.10 -1.56 6.04
C ILE A 34 -3.70 -1.89 4.68
N ALA A 35 -3.34 -3.03 4.08
CA ALA A 35 -3.84 -3.47 2.78
C ALA A 35 -5.36 -3.66 2.82
N GLN A 36 -5.85 -4.36 3.84
CA GLN A 36 -7.28 -4.60 3.99
C GLN A 36 -8.05 -3.31 4.27
N LYS A 37 -7.48 -2.39 5.03
CA LYS A 37 -8.10 -1.09 5.32
C LYS A 37 -8.13 -0.20 4.07
N ALA A 38 -7.03 -0.15 3.32
CA ALA A 38 -6.93 0.55 2.03
C ALA A 38 -7.97 0.04 1.02
N TYR A 39 -8.07 -1.28 0.90
CA TYR A 39 -9.06 -1.93 0.04
C TYR A 39 -10.51 -1.67 0.48
N ARG A 40 -10.80 -1.82 1.78
CA ARG A 40 -12.15 -1.61 2.33
C ARG A 40 -12.62 -0.16 2.22
N GLU A 41 -11.73 0.79 2.43
CA GLU A 41 -12.06 2.23 2.38
C GLU A 41 -11.87 2.85 1.00
N GLY A 42 -11.35 2.11 0.02
CA GLY A 42 -10.97 2.65 -1.30
C GLY A 42 -9.88 3.72 -1.20
N LYS A 43 -9.03 3.64 -0.17
CA LYS A 43 -7.95 4.59 0.10
C LYS A 43 -6.62 4.04 -0.41
N SER A 44 -5.69 4.94 -0.70
CA SER A 44 -4.31 4.53 -1.00
C SER A 44 -3.60 4.03 0.26
N ILE A 45 -2.65 3.10 0.10
CA ILE A 45 -1.82 2.59 1.20
C ILE A 45 -1.15 3.74 1.98
N LYS A 46 -0.66 4.76 1.28
CA LYS A 46 -0.03 5.95 1.87
C LYS A 46 -0.99 6.75 2.77
N GLU A 47 -2.26 6.85 2.37
CA GLU A 47 -3.31 7.50 3.16
C GLU A 47 -3.56 6.72 4.45
N VAL A 48 -3.73 5.40 4.33
CA VAL A 48 -3.97 4.53 5.47
C VAL A 48 -2.79 4.50 6.44
N ILE A 49 -1.55 4.51 5.95
CA ILE A 49 -0.33 4.61 6.77
C ILE A 49 -0.33 5.91 7.58
N LYS A 50 -0.62 7.04 6.93
CA LYS A 50 -0.74 8.34 7.61
C LYS A 50 -1.87 8.33 8.65
N GLU A 51 -3.01 7.74 8.31
CA GLU A 51 -4.17 7.69 9.18
C GLU A 51 -3.92 6.81 10.42
N LEU A 52 -3.21 5.70 10.24
CA LEU A 52 -2.78 4.81 11.32
C LEU A 52 -1.57 5.37 12.10
N ASN A 53 -1.05 6.56 11.74
CA ASN A 53 0.17 7.15 12.31
C ASN A 53 1.33 6.14 12.40
N LEU A 54 1.47 5.31 11.36
CA LEU A 54 2.54 4.33 11.31
C LEU A 54 3.86 5.02 10.96
N GLU A 55 4.77 5.05 11.93
CA GLU A 55 6.14 5.49 11.68
C GLU A 55 6.89 4.42 10.90
N ILE A 56 6.94 4.61 9.58
CA ILE A 56 7.79 3.83 8.70
C ILE A 56 9.20 4.43 8.78
N LYS A 57 10.15 3.64 9.26
CA LYS A 57 11.57 4.01 9.21
C LYS A 57 12.05 3.95 7.77
N GLY A 58 12.01 5.09 7.09
CA GLY A 58 12.48 5.24 5.71
C GLY A 58 11.54 6.08 4.87
N ASN A 59 11.88 6.22 3.59
CA ASN A 59 11.10 7.02 2.67
C ASN A 59 9.97 6.16 2.11
N ILE A 60 8.75 6.41 2.57
CA ILE A 60 7.56 5.66 2.14
C ILE A 60 7.42 5.72 0.62
N ASP A 61 7.66 6.89 0.00
CA ASP A 61 7.61 7.01 -1.46
C ASP A 61 8.61 6.09 -2.17
N GLU A 62 9.78 5.82 -1.59
CA GLU A 62 10.74 4.87 -2.17
C GLU A 62 10.32 3.41 -1.95
N LEU A 63 9.74 3.10 -0.79
CA LEU A 63 9.19 1.78 -0.49
C LEU A 63 7.96 1.46 -1.34
N LEU A 64 7.23 2.50 -1.76
CA LEU A 64 6.07 2.42 -2.63
C LEU A 64 6.43 2.59 -4.12
N ASP A 65 7.70 2.82 -4.47
CA ASP A 65 8.13 3.00 -5.86
C ASP A 65 8.35 1.65 -6.54
N PRO A 66 7.48 1.22 -7.48
CA PRO A 66 7.65 -0.04 -8.19
C PRO A 66 8.92 -0.09 -9.04
N ARG A 67 9.55 1.06 -9.36
CA ARG A 67 10.80 1.12 -10.14
C ARG A 67 12.03 0.82 -9.30
N LYS A 68 11.94 0.97 -7.98
CA LYS A 68 13.01 0.62 -7.03
C LYS A 68 12.88 -0.80 -6.49
N MET A 69 11.80 -1.49 -6.85
CA MET A 69 11.58 -2.91 -6.57
C MET A 69 12.25 -3.77 -7.66
N VAL A 70 13.58 -3.73 -7.75
CA VAL A 70 14.43 -4.58 -8.62
C VAL A 70 15.47 -5.32 -7.79
#